data_AF-A0A0D6AH22-F1
#
_entry.id   AF-A0A0D6AH22-F1
#
_cell.length_a   1.000
_cell.length_b   1.000
_cell.length_c   1.000
_cell.angle_alpha   90.00
_cell.angle_beta   90.00
_cell.angle_gamma   90.00
#
_symmetry.space_group_name_H-M   'P 1'
#
loop_
_entity.id
_entity.type
_entity.pdbx_description
1 polymer ?
#
loop_
_entity_poly.entity_id
_entity_poly.type
_entity_poly.pdbx_seq_one_letter_code
_entity_poly.pdbx_strand_id
1 'polypeptide(L)'
;MIIRLNIVDKFSTFLSITDSYKFILHWRIDYKLKKNIKKIILQSSVEADILAYQMLNNLRINNNLILRHHLTSYLQEISYWTTKYVYFHLNNIITPLTLDECFLLASEAITQPEKILRKYQFDGGSKITTYAYTRLKTIVADKIYLSRNWKLLTNWGLLKKISKSNRENILKNIGGLTENKLKEYLLVWQCFVDNYTSFSTTKNKSLSPPNLAQLKLMTSQYNLLGKKIFEFTSELTMEEFKERVEFCGEKARLFINPVTVEYPEDKEINQEENYIHYFNDLEEYQQKEKINLILVTTFKSLNLPSQSIFYLSEAFGFTQQQIIKTIRLTNSNFPSQQYQLSRDTEKIRKYLLDVVIKNFKGEKEKFNPEKIKSLIQLLKQWLTEYIESEMLLLCQESFLSIETSQQKSLENNYFNFYLDKSSILEHISVELINIFRQKLNAKLNLQLEENTLINNNIKLWLEKFFHEYFNQQ
;
A
#
# COMPACT_ATOMS: atom_id res chain seq x y z
N MET A 1 -5.49 -7.69 26.67
CA MET A 1 -5.90 -6.63 25.73
C MET A 1 -7.37 -6.81 25.41
N ILE A 2 -8.13 -5.74 25.11
CA ILE A 2 -9.55 -5.89 24.72
C ILE A 2 -9.57 -6.39 23.28
N ILE A 3 -10.07 -7.60 23.11
CA ILE A 3 -10.34 -8.21 21.82
C ILE A 3 -11.52 -7.45 21.17
N ARG A 4 -11.32 -6.81 20.01
CA ARG A 4 -12.37 -6.05 19.30
C ARG A 4 -13.27 -6.94 18.46
N LEU A 5 -13.73 -8.06 19.00
CA LEU A 5 -14.68 -8.93 18.29
C LEU A 5 -16.08 -8.31 18.21
N ASN A 6 -16.56 -7.78 19.33
CA ASN A 6 -17.93 -7.28 19.41
C ASN A 6 -18.06 -5.84 18.86
N ILE A 7 -19.25 -5.52 18.36
CA ILE A 7 -19.58 -4.20 17.79
C ILE A 7 -19.34 -3.09 18.81
N VAL A 8 -19.64 -3.32 20.09
CA VAL A 8 -19.46 -2.32 21.15
C VAL A 8 -18.02 -1.86 21.23
N ASP A 9 -17.07 -2.78 21.28
CA ASP A 9 -15.64 -2.49 21.39
C ASP A 9 -15.12 -1.89 20.07
N LYS A 10 -15.64 -2.34 18.92
CA LYS A 10 -15.33 -1.72 17.61
C LYS A 10 -15.69 -0.22 17.56
N PHE A 11 -16.77 0.21 18.19
CA PHE A 11 -17.20 1.61 18.14
C PHE A 11 -16.88 2.41 19.41
N SER A 12 -16.18 1.84 20.40
CA SER A 12 -15.91 2.53 21.67
C SER A 12 -14.49 2.40 22.18
N THR A 13 -13.56 1.87 21.39
CA THR A 13 -12.15 1.73 21.79
C THR A 13 -11.19 2.50 20.89
N PHE A 14 -10.12 3.01 21.48
CA PHE A 14 -9.07 3.76 20.79
C PHE A 14 -7.69 3.19 21.12
N LEU A 15 -6.79 3.16 20.14
CA LEU A 15 -5.40 2.82 20.37
C LEU A 15 -4.68 4.02 20.99
N SER A 16 -3.80 3.73 21.96
CA SER A 16 -2.94 4.71 22.59
C SER A 16 -1.55 4.12 22.74
N ILE A 17 -0.53 4.94 22.48
CA ILE A 17 0.87 4.56 22.62
C ILE A 17 1.22 4.57 24.12
N THR A 18 1.64 3.42 24.64
CA THR A 18 2.23 3.29 25.98
C THR A 18 3.74 3.51 25.99
N ASP A 19 4.40 3.19 24.89
CA ASP A 19 5.86 3.23 24.76
C ASP A 19 6.17 3.52 23.29
N SER A 20 6.65 4.74 23.01
CA SER A 20 6.97 5.18 21.65
C SER A 20 8.21 4.46 21.11
N TYR A 21 9.23 4.26 21.94
CA TYR A 21 10.47 3.61 21.53
C TYR A 21 10.25 2.19 21.01
N LYS A 22 9.35 1.45 21.64
CA LYS A 22 9.00 0.07 21.26
C LYS A 22 7.71 -0.03 20.44
N PHE A 23 7.08 1.11 20.12
CA PHE A 23 5.80 1.21 19.44
C PHE A 23 4.71 0.28 20.02
N ILE A 24 4.50 0.37 21.34
CA ILE A 24 3.54 -0.47 22.05
C ILE A 24 2.22 0.25 22.15
N LEU A 25 1.18 -0.38 21.62
CA LEU A 25 -0.17 0.14 21.66
C LEU A 25 -1.06 -0.67 22.58
N HIS A 26 -2.00 0.01 23.23
CA HIS A 26 -3.09 -0.64 23.96
C HIS A 26 -4.44 -0.01 23.59
N TRP A 27 -5.48 -0.83 23.58
CA TRP A 27 -6.85 -0.36 23.46
C TRP A 27 -7.31 0.29 24.77
N ARG A 28 -7.87 1.50 24.69
CA ARG A 28 -8.61 2.15 25.78
C ARG A 28 -10.08 2.23 25.41
N ILE A 29 -10.94 1.93 26.38
CA ILE A 29 -12.39 2.10 26.24
C ILE A 29 -12.74 3.56 26.53
N ASP A 30 -13.51 4.17 25.65
CA ASP A 30 -14.29 5.36 25.96
C ASP A 30 -15.65 4.92 26.53
N TYR A 31 -15.84 5.12 27.84
CA TYR A 31 -17.06 4.70 28.53
C TYR A 31 -18.32 5.42 28.03
N LYS A 32 -18.19 6.67 27.56
CA LYS A 32 -19.31 7.45 27.02
C LYS A 32 -19.76 6.84 25.70
N LEU A 33 -18.83 6.53 24.81
CA LEU A 33 -19.12 5.83 23.56
C LEU A 33 -19.66 4.42 23.83
N LYS A 34 -19.04 3.66 24.74
CA LYS A 34 -19.49 2.31 25.10
C LYS A 34 -20.95 2.29 25.57
N LYS A 35 -21.34 3.25 26.41
CA LYS A 35 -22.73 3.40 26.86
C LYS A 35 -23.66 3.81 25.71
N ASN A 36 -23.22 4.70 24.82
CA ASN A 36 -24.02 5.14 23.68
C ASN A 36 -24.25 4.01 22.66
N ILE A 37 -23.19 3.33 22.22
CA ILE A 37 -23.31 2.27 21.21
C ILE A 37 -24.12 1.08 21.72
N LYS A 38 -24.01 0.72 23.01
CA LYS A 38 -24.88 -0.31 23.62
C LYS A 38 -26.36 0.03 23.48
N LYS A 39 -26.74 1.31 23.63
CA LYS A 39 -28.13 1.74 23.44
C LYS A 39 -28.57 1.62 21.98
N ILE A 40 -27.69 1.97 21.04
CA ILE A 40 -27.95 1.86 19.60
C ILE A 40 -28.16 0.39 19.21
N ILE A 41 -27.27 -0.50 19.63
CA ILE A 41 -27.35 -1.95 19.31
C ILE A 41 -28.58 -2.61 19.94
N LEU A 42 -29.01 -2.17 21.13
CA LEU A 42 -30.25 -2.68 21.74
C LEU A 42 -31.50 -2.33 20.93
N GLN A 43 -31.44 -1.28 20.09
CA GLN A 43 -32.54 -0.83 19.26
C GLN A 43 -32.50 -1.43 17.85
N SER A 44 -31.34 -1.93 17.40
CA SER A 44 -31.17 -2.53 16.08
C SER A 44 -30.05 -3.58 16.07
N SER A 45 -30.41 -4.82 15.67
CA SER A 45 -29.42 -5.87 15.42
C SER A 45 -28.83 -5.68 14.02
N VAL A 46 -27.74 -4.93 13.93
CA VAL A 46 -27.14 -4.51 12.66
C VAL A 46 -25.66 -4.87 12.64
N GLU A 47 -25.16 -5.32 11.49
CA GLU A 47 -23.74 -5.58 11.26
C GLU A 47 -22.90 -4.30 11.43
N ALA A 48 -21.65 -4.45 11.86
CA ALA A 48 -20.76 -3.32 12.12
C ALA A 48 -20.56 -2.40 10.91
N ASP A 49 -20.40 -2.95 9.70
CA ASP A 49 -20.18 -2.14 8.49
C ASP A 49 -21.43 -1.35 8.09
N ILE A 50 -22.62 -1.95 8.21
CA ILE A 50 -23.90 -1.26 7.97
C ILE A 50 -24.07 -0.12 8.96
N LEU A 51 -23.79 -0.38 10.24
CA LEU A 51 -23.88 0.64 11.29
C LEU A 51 -22.89 1.81 11.04
N ALA A 52 -21.66 1.50 10.63
CA ALA A 52 -20.68 2.52 10.26
C ALA A 52 -21.17 3.37 9.07
N TYR A 53 -21.77 2.74 8.06
CA TYR A 53 -22.32 3.47 6.92
C TYR A 53 -23.49 4.39 7.31
N GLN A 54 -24.41 3.91 8.16
CA GLN A 54 -25.50 4.73 8.70
C GLN A 54 -24.96 5.95 9.47
N MET A 55 -23.95 5.75 10.31
CA MET A 55 -23.30 6.85 11.02
C MET A 55 -22.63 7.85 10.07
N LEU A 56 -22.00 7.39 8.99
CA LEU A 56 -21.38 8.24 7.98
C LEU A 56 -22.44 9.11 7.27
N ASN A 57 -23.56 8.52 6.86
CA ASN A 57 -24.63 9.29 6.22
C ASN A 57 -25.22 10.33 7.16
N ASN A 58 -25.43 9.97 8.43
CA ASN A 58 -25.87 10.93 9.44
C ASN A 58 -24.86 12.07 9.64
N LEU A 59 -23.55 11.79 9.59
CA LEU A 59 -22.51 12.82 9.66
C LEU A 59 -22.46 13.75 8.45
N ARG A 60 -22.78 13.24 7.26
CA ARG A 60 -22.84 14.04 6.03
C ARG A 60 -23.99 15.06 6.06
N ILE A 61 -25.10 14.70 6.70
CA ILE A 61 -26.27 15.57 6.85
C ILE A 61 -26.08 16.51 8.06
N ASN A 62 -25.65 15.95 9.19
CA ASN A 62 -25.56 16.65 10.46
C ASN A 62 -24.20 16.44 11.12
N ASN A 63 -23.55 17.54 11.50
CA ASN A 63 -22.29 17.49 12.22
C ASN A 63 -22.50 17.02 13.68
N ASN A 64 -22.46 15.70 13.91
CA ASN A 64 -22.61 15.10 15.23
C ASN A 64 -21.28 14.56 15.78
N LEU A 65 -20.78 15.18 16.84
CA LEU A 65 -19.48 14.82 17.44
C LEU A 65 -19.42 13.37 17.96
N ILE A 66 -20.52 12.85 18.52
CA ILE A 66 -20.56 11.48 19.08
C ILE A 66 -20.48 10.45 17.94
N LEU A 67 -21.22 10.65 16.85
CA LEU A 67 -21.14 9.79 15.67
C LEU A 67 -19.76 9.83 15.02
N ARG A 68 -19.13 11.02 14.99
CA ARG A 68 -17.76 11.18 14.51
C ARG A 68 -16.81 10.32 15.34
N HIS A 69 -16.88 10.41 16.67
CA HIS A 69 -16.01 9.60 17.54
C HIS A 69 -16.26 8.10 17.41
N HIS A 70 -17.50 7.67 17.22
CA HIS A 70 -17.81 6.26 16.93
C HIS A 70 -17.15 5.79 15.63
N LEU A 71 -17.25 6.56 14.54
CA LEU A 71 -16.57 6.22 13.30
C LEU A 71 -15.05 6.29 13.39
N THR A 72 -14.50 7.28 14.10
CA THR A 72 -13.06 7.33 14.36
C THR A 72 -12.62 6.09 15.11
N SER A 73 -13.34 5.67 16.15
CA SER A 73 -13.08 4.42 16.87
C SER A 73 -13.15 3.22 15.94
N TYR A 74 -14.18 3.13 15.09
CA TYR A 74 -14.34 2.06 14.12
C TYR A 74 -13.11 1.90 13.22
N LEU A 75 -12.58 3.02 12.70
CA LEU A 75 -11.44 3.06 11.79
C LEU A 75 -10.06 2.91 12.46
N GLN A 76 -9.96 2.86 13.80
CA GLN A 76 -8.67 2.80 14.51
C GLN A 76 -7.81 1.60 14.12
N GLU A 77 -8.41 0.43 13.96
CA GLU A 77 -7.67 -0.78 13.56
C GLU A 77 -7.15 -0.68 12.13
N ILE A 78 -7.92 -0.07 11.23
CA ILE A 78 -7.46 0.22 9.86
C ILE A 78 -6.33 1.26 9.87
N SER A 79 -6.38 2.25 10.77
CA SER A 79 -5.28 3.19 10.99
C SER A 79 -4.01 2.48 11.46
N TYR A 80 -4.12 1.49 12.36
CA TYR A 80 -3.00 0.67 12.80
C TYR A 80 -2.36 -0.11 11.64
N TRP A 81 -3.15 -0.85 10.86
CA TRP A 81 -2.62 -1.61 9.73
C TRP A 81 -2.01 -0.71 8.65
N THR A 82 -2.62 0.46 8.41
CA THR A 82 -2.04 1.46 7.50
C THR A 82 -0.68 1.93 7.98
N THR A 83 -0.55 2.21 9.28
CA THR A 83 0.71 2.67 9.90
C THR A 83 1.85 1.71 9.60
N LYS A 84 1.63 0.42 9.90
CA LYS A 84 2.63 -0.64 9.69
C LYS A 84 2.97 -0.77 8.21
N TYR A 85 1.95 -0.82 7.35
CA TYR A 85 2.14 -0.90 5.90
C TYR A 85 3.02 0.24 5.37
N VAL A 86 2.66 1.49 5.67
CA VAL A 86 3.38 2.67 5.17
C VAL A 86 4.80 2.72 5.72
N TYR A 87 4.99 2.40 7.00
CA TYR A 87 6.32 2.32 7.60
C TYR A 87 7.22 1.30 6.89
N PHE A 88 6.76 0.06 6.70
CA PHE A 88 7.58 -0.98 6.05
C PHE A 88 7.90 -0.67 4.60
N HIS A 89 7.00 0.03 3.91
CA HIS A 89 7.20 0.44 2.53
C HIS A 89 8.17 1.62 2.40
N LEU A 90 8.07 2.61 3.30
CA LEU A 90 8.80 3.87 3.16
C LEU A 90 10.07 3.98 4.01
N ASN A 91 10.22 3.24 5.10
CA ASN A 91 11.35 3.43 6.04
C ASN A 91 12.74 3.20 5.40
N ASN A 92 12.81 2.29 4.41
CA ASN A 92 14.04 2.05 3.65
C ASN A 92 14.36 3.17 2.64
N ILE A 93 13.38 4.02 2.33
CA ILE A 93 13.48 5.12 1.37
C ILE A 93 13.69 6.44 2.11
N ILE A 94 12.91 6.67 3.16
CA ILE A 94 12.81 7.91 3.92
C ILE A 94 13.34 7.64 5.33
N THR A 95 14.54 8.14 5.62
CA THR A 95 15.17 7.97 6.93
C THR A 95 15.51 9.33 7.55
N PRO A 96 15.26 9.56 8.86
CA PRO A 96 14.55 8.66 9.79
C PRO A 96 13.03 8.76 9.64
N LEU A 97 12.35 7.62 9.56
CA LEU A 97 10.89 7.48 9.69
C LEU A 97 10.62 6.55 10.88
N THR A 98 9.65 6.89 11.73
CA THR A 98 9.27 6.04 12.87
C THR A 98 7.83 5.54 12.74
N LEU A 99 7.52 4.43 13.41
CA LEU A 99 6.15 3.92 13.48
C LEU A 99 5.21 4.92 14.18
N ASP A 100 5.69 5.62 15.22
CA ASP A 100 4.91 6.65 15.92
C ASP A 100 4.50 7.79 14.98
N GLU A 101 5.41 8.27 14.13
CA GLU A 101 5.11 9.32 13.16
C GLU A 101 4.02 8.85 12.19
N CYS A 102 4.18 7.65 11.62
CA CYS A 102 3.15 7.06 10.76
C CYS A 102 1.79 6.93 11.49
N PHE A 103 1.81 6.52 12.75
CA PHE A 103 0.60 6.31 13.56
C PHE A 103 -0.13 7.60 13.87
N LEU A 104 0.62 8.65 14.22
CA LEU A 104 0.06 9.98 14.48
C LEU A 104 -0.59 10.53 13.22
N LEU A 105 0.05 10.42 12.05
CA LEU A 105 -0.51 10.89 10.78
C LEU A 105 -1.76 10.11 10.37
N ALA A 106 -1.77 8.80 10.58
CA ALA A 106 -2.93 7.94 10.30
C ALA A 106 -4.09 8.26 11.27
N SER A 107 -3.78 8.40 12.57
CA SER A 107 -4.75 8.74 13.62
C SER A 107 -5.34 10.13 13.41
N GLU A 108 -4.53 11.12 13.02
CA GLU A 108 -4.97 12.47 12.68
C GLU A 108 -5.96 12.45 11.51
N ALA A 109 -5.67 11.67 10.46
CA ALA A 109 -6.54 11.57 9.30
C ALA A 109 -7.93 11.04 9.68
N ILE A 110 -8.02 9.98 10.51
CA ILE A 110 -9.31 9.38 10.92
C ILE A 110 -10.13 10.21 11.91
N THR A 111 -9.60 11.32 12.43
CA THR A 111 -10.39 12.27 13.24
C THR A 111 -11.51 12.94 12.44
N GLN A 112 -11.39 12.97 11.10
CA GLN A 112 -12.38 13.54 10.19
C GLN A 112 -12.84 12.45 9.19
N PRO A 113 -13.54 11.40 9.68
CA PRO A 113 -13.95 10.26 8.86
C PRO A 113 -14.76 10.67 7.63
N GLU A 114 -15.57 11.72 7.73
CA GLU A 114 -16.35 12.30 6.63
C GLU A 114 -15.49 12.76 5.44
N LYS A 115 -14.24 13.21 5.70
CA LYS A 115 -13.32 13.64 4.64
C LYS A 115 -12.67 12.46 3.95
N ILE A 116 -12.23 11.47 4.71
CA ILE A 116 -11.63 10.24 4.16
C ILE A 116 -12.68 9.50 3.32
N LEU A 117 -13.89 9.38 3.87
CA LEU A 117 -14.99 8.60 3.31
C LEU A 117 -15.92 9.45 2.43
N ARG A 118 -15.51 10.63 1.97
CA ARG A 118 -16.37 11.59 1.24
C ARG A 118 -17.10 10.97 0.05
N LYS A 119 -16.42 10.10 -0.71
CA LYS A 119 -16.94 9.43 -1.92
C LYS A 119 -17.31 7.96 -1.69
N TYR A 120 -17.39 7.50 -0.43
CA TYR A 120 -17.80 6.12 -0.14
C TYR A 120 -19.32 5.94 -0.32
N GLN A 121 -19.71 4.87 -1.00
CA GLN A 121 -21.10 4.45 -1.18
C GLN A 121 -21.18 2.95 -0.86
N PHE A 122 -22.27 2.53 -0.20
CA PHE A 122 -22.41 1.17 0.34
C PHE A 122 -22.89 0.14 -0.70
N ASP A 123 -23.68 0.60 -1.67
CA ASP A 123 -24.02 -0.12 -2.91
C ASP A 123 -22.77 -0.44 -3.74
N GLY A 124 -21.65 0.24 -3.46
CA GLY A 124 -20.36 -0.02 -4.09
C GLY A 124 -19.71 -1.37 -3.76
N GLY A 125 -20.32 -2.21 -2.93
CA GLY A 125 -19.87 -3.60 -2.75
C GLY A 125 -18.51 -3.76 -2.07
N SER A 126 -17.97 -2.71 -1.47
CA SER A 126 -16.79 -2.79 -0.60
C SER A 126 -17.10 -2.41 0.82
N LYS A 127 -16.35 -3.01 1.75
CA LYS A 127 -16.37 -2.61 3.14
C LYS A 127 -15.83 -1.20 3.28
N ILE A 128 -16.44 -0.44 4.18
CA ILE A 128 -16.02 0.92 4.52
C ILE A 128 -14.56 0.94 5.03
N THR A 129 -14.13 -0.14 5.68
CA THR A 129 -12.77 -0.36 6.17
C THR A 129 -11.77 -0.54 5.03
N THR A 130 -12.09 -1.31 3.98
CA THR A 130 -11.27 -1.47 2.77
C THR A 130 -11.09 -0.14 2.05
N TYR A 131 -12.18 0.61 1.89
CA TYR A 131 -12.14 1.94 1.31
C TYR A 131 -11.22 2.88 2.11
N ALA A 132 -11.42 2.92 3.43
CA ALA A 132 -10.63 3.74 4.33
C ALA A 132 -9.14 3.37 4.28
N TYR A 133 -8.81 2.06 4.32
CA TYR A 133 -7.45 1.55 4.24
C TYR A 133 -6.73 2.06 3.00
N THR A 134 -7.37 1.94 1.84
CA THR A 134 -6.81 2.39 0.56
C THR A 134 -6.54 3.90 0.57
N ARG A 135 -7.47 4.70 1.09
CA ARG A 135 -7.30 6.16 1.16
C ARG A 135 -6.25 6.57 2.17
N LEU A 136 -6.22 5.93 3.33
CA LEU A 136 -5.27 6.21 4.40
C LEU A 136 -3.83 5.93 3.97
N LYS A 137 -3.56 4.83 3.24
CA LYS A 137 -2.23 4.54 2.67
C LYS A 137 -1.69 5.74 1.89
N THR A 138 -2.51 6.30 0.99
CA THR A 138 -2.13 7.47 0.18
C THR A 138 -1.96 8.72 1.03
N ILE A 139 -2.93 9.04 1.90
CA ILE A 139 -2.90 10.25 2.74
C ILE A 139 -1.66 10.27 3.64
N VAL A 140 -1.35 9.14 4.30
CA VAL A 140 -0.21 9.04 5.21
C VAL A 140 1.10 9.12 4.44
N ALA A 141 1.24 8.37 3.34
CA ALA A 141 2.43 8.46 2.48
C ALA A 141 2.65 9.89 1.97
N ASP A 142 1.59 10.55 1.48
CA ASP A 142 1.66 11.93 1.00
C ASP A 142 2.07 12.91 2.10
N LYS A 143 1.51 12.79 3.30
CA LYS A 143 1.91 13.61 4.45
C LYS A 143 3.37 13.40 4.83
N ILE A 144 3.90 12.17 4.77
CA ILE A 144 5.32 11.89 5.02
C ILE A 144 6.18 12.52 3.92
N TYR A 145 5.80 12.37 2.64
CA TYR A 145 6.54 12.99 1.55
C TYR A 145 6.58 14.52 1.66
N LEU A 146 5.46 15.13 2.06
CA LEU A 146 5.34 16.57 2.29
C LEU A 146 6.16 17.01 3.52
N SER A 147 6.06 16.31 4.66
CA SER A 147 6.79 16.66 5.89
C SER A 147 8.31 16.62 5.68
N ARG A 148 8.78 15.76 4.76
CA ARG A 148 10.18 15.64 4.40
C ARG A 148 10.58 16.51 3.20
N ASN A 149 9.67 17.33 2.67
CA ASN A 149 9.81 18.17 1.49
C ASN A 149 10.15 17.41 0.19
N TRP A 150 9.94 16.09 0.10
CA TRP A 150 10.35 15.29 -1.06
C TRP A 150 9.59 15.65 -2.34
N LYS A 151 8.28 15.97 -2.23
CA LYS A 151 7.48 16.47 -3.35
C LYS A 151 7.99 17.81 -3.90
N LEU A 152 8.69 18.60 -3.08
CA LEU A 152 9.22 19.93 -3.45
C LEU A 152 10.66 19.87 -4.00
N LEU A 153 11.35 18.73 -3.88
CA LEU A 153 12.73 18.59 -4.36
C LEU A 153 12.76 18.53 -5.89
N THR A 154 13.73 19.20 -6.52
CA THR A 154 14.12 18.88 -7.91
C THR A 154 14.75 17.50 -8.01
N ASN A 155 14.92 17.00 -9.24
CA ASN A 155 15.65 15.75 -9.49
C ASN A 155 17.05 15.80 -8.85
N TRP A 156 17.71 16.95 -8.88
CA TRP A 156 18.99 17.22 -8.22
C TRP A 156 18.93 17.06 -6.70
N GLY A 157 17.86 17.57 -6.07
CA GLY A 157 17.59 17.38 -4.65
C GLY A 157 17.39 15.92 -4.27
N LEU A 158 16.74 15.14 -5.13
CA LEU A 158 16.60 13.69 -4.91
C LEU A 158 17.91 12.95 -5.00
N LEU A 159 18.73 13.26 -6.00
CA LEU A 159 20.01 12.60 -6.22
C LEU A 159 20.93 12.70 -5.00
N LYS A 160 20.91 13.84 -4.27
CA LYS A 160 21.63 13.99 -3.00
C LYS A 160 21.03 13.21 -1.84
N LYS A 161 19.70 13.10 -1.78
CA LYS A 161 18.97 12.57 -0.61
C LYS A 161 18.85 11.05 -0.62
N ILE A 162 18.88 10.42 -1.80
CA ILE A 162 18.80 8.96 -1.94
C ILE A 162 20.10 8.32 -1.44
N SER A 163 19.94 7.36 -0.53
CA SER A 163 21.03 6.58 0.06
C SER A 163 21.78 5.76 -0.99
N LYS A 164 23.07 5.50 -0.75
CA LYS A 164 23.93 4.74 -1.67
C LYS A 164 23.36 3.36 -2.00
N SER A 165 22.79 2.65 -1.01
CA SER A 165 22.16 1.33 -1.20
C SER A 165 20.96 1.37 -2.16
N ASN A 166 20.19 2.45 -2.15
CA ASN A 166 19.04 2.61 -3.05
C ASN A 166 19.44 3.02 -4.46
N ARG A 167 20.58 3.70 -4.66
CA ARG A 167 21.03 4.14 -6.00
C ARG A 167 21.22 2.97 -6.96
N GLU A 168 21.88 1.90 -6.49
CA GLU A 168 22.08 0.69 -7.28
C GLU A 168 20.75 0.03 -7.61
N ASN A 169 19.88 -0.09 -6.62
CA ASN A 169 18.53 -0.65 -6.79
C ASN A 169 17.71 0.14 -7.82
N ILE A 170 17.80 1.47 -7.81
CA ILE A 170 17.11 2.37 -8.75
C ILE A 170 17.67 2.21 -10.16
N LEU A 171 18.98 2.31 -10.35
CA LEU A 171 19.59 2.23 -11.68
C LEU A 171 19.40 0.85 -12.31
N LYS A 172 19.47 -0.20 -11.50
CA LYS A 172 19.24 -1.58 -11.95
C LYS A 172 17.77 -1.85 -12.28
N ASN A 173 16.86 -1.58 -11.35
CA ASN A 173 15.46 -1.99 -11.51
C ASN A 173 14.61 -0.96 -12.28
N ILE A 174 14.86 0.34 -12.09
CA ILE A 174 14.13 1.42 -12.78
C ILE A 174 14.85 1.87 -14.04
N GLY A 175 16.17 2.03 -13.96
CA GLY A 175 16.99 2.40 -15.11
C GLY A 175 17.15 1.27 -16.14
N GLY A 176 16.93 0.02 -15.74
CA GLY A 176 17.14 -1.15 -16.60
C GLY A 176 18.61 -1.35 -16.99
N LEU A 177 19.55 -0.79 -16.21
CA LEU A 177 20.98 -0.87 -16.49
C LEU A 177 21.58 -2.17 -15.94
N THR A 178 22.45 -2.78 -16.73
CA THR A 178 23.16 -4.02 -16.37
C THR A 178 24.68 -3.84 -16.46
N GLU A 179 25.40 -4.67 -15.70
CA GLU A 179 26.87 -4.86 -15.79
C GLU A 179 27.68 -3.55 -15.77
N ASN A 180 28.46 -3.30 -16.82
CA ASN A 180 29.37 -2.17 -16.92
C ASN A 180 28.62 -0.83 -16.95
N LYS A 181 27.48 -0.75 -17.65
CA LYS A 181 26.64 0.45 -17.67
C LYS A 181 26.10 0.79 -16.29
N LEU A 182 25.73 -0.21 -15.48
CA LEU A 182 25.30 0.04 -14.11
C LEU A 182 26.42 0.67 -13.27
N LYS A 183 27.64 0.13 -13.35
CA LYS A 183 28.80 0.66 -12.63
C LYS A 183 29.17 2.07 -13.09
N GLU A 184 29.10 2.33 -14.40
CA GLU A 184 29.33 3.66 -14.97
C GLU A 184 28.33 4.69 -14.43
N TYR A 185 27.03 4.39 -14.47
CA TYR A 185 26.00 5.32 -13.98
C TYR A 185 26.03 5.49 -12.45
N LEU A 186 26.43 4.45 -11.71
CA LEU A 186 26.68 4.58 -10.27
C LEU A 186 27.84 5.54 -9.99
N LEU A 187 28.91 5.47 -10.78
CA LEU A 187 30.04 6.40 -10.66
C LEU A 187 29.64 7.83 -11.05
N VAL A 188 28.82 8.01 -12.08
CA VAL A 188 28.24 9.31 -12.46
C VAL A 188 27.46 9.91 -11.28
N TRP A 189 26.55 9.13 -10.69
CA TRP A 189 25.74 9.57 -9.55
C TRP A 189 26.64 9.89 -8.34
N GLN A 190 27.67 9.09 -8.09
CA GLN A 190 28.64 9.35 -7.03
C GLN A 190 29.41 10.66 -7.25
N CYS A 191 29.93 10.88 -8.46
CA CYS A 191 30.63 12.12 -8.82
C CYS A 191 29.72 13.35 -8.67
N PHE A 192 28.44 13.24 -9.01
CA PHE A 192 27.46 14.29 -8.75
C PHE A 192 27.32 14.56 -7.24
N VAL A 193 27.11 13.54 -6.42
CA VAL A 193 26.87 13.70 -4.98
C VAL A 193 28.07 14.34 -4.28
N ASP A 194 29.28 13.93 -4.66
CA ASP A 194 30.53 14.39 -4.04
C ASP A 194 30.85 15.85 -4.38
N ASN A 195 30.53 16.31 -5.59
CA ASN A 195 30.94 17.62 -6.08
C ASN A 195 29.82 18.66 -6.16
N TYR A 196 28.56 18.23 -6.05
CA TYR A 196 27.44 19.16 -6.18
C TYR A 196 27.31 20.00 -4.91
N THR A 197 27.73 21.26 -5.01
CA THR A 197 27.56 22.29 -3.98
C THR A 197 26.40 23.22 -4.35
N SER A 198 25.40 23.35 -3.49
CA SER A 198 24.29 24.27 -3.73
C SER A 198 24.77 25.70 -3.46
N PHE A 199 24.63 26.61 -4.42
CA PHE A 199 24.97 28.03 -4.26
C PHE A 199 23.89 28.84 -3.51
N SER A 200 22.86 28.23 -2.94
CA SER A 200 21.81 28.98 -2.24
C SER A 200 22.14 29.21 -0.77
N THR A 201 22.30 30.50 -0.41
CA THR A 201 22.42 30.99 0.97
C THR A 201 21.08 31.02 1.72
N THR A 202 19.99 30.59 1.10
CA THR A 202 18.62 30.63 1.63
C THR A 202 18.00 29.24 1.68
N LYS A 203 17.55 28.84 2.87
CA LYS A 203 17.15 27.48 3.25
C LYS A 203 16.01 26.84 2.43
N ASN A 204 15.35 27.54 1.50
CA ASN A 204 14.04 27.13 0.96
C ASN A 204 13.88 27.22 -0.57
N LYS A 205 14.93 27.30 -1.39
CA LYS A 205 14.77 27.13 -2.85
C LYS A 205 15.31 25.80 -3.35
N SER A 206 14.45 25.14 -4.12
CA SER A 206 14.71 23.92 -4.89
C SER A 206 16.09 23.94 -5.55
N LEU A 207 16.86 22.86 -5.43
CA LEU A 207 18.23 22.78 -5.94
C LEU A 207 18.26 23.01 -7.45
N SER A 208 19.06 23.96 -7.91
CA SER A 208 19.24 24.28 -9.33
C SER A 208 20.03 23.20 -10.06
N PRO A 209 19.90 23.06 -11.39
CA PRO A 209 20.82 22.20 -12.15
C PRO A 209 22.29 22.58 -11.92
N PRO A 210 23.23 21.62 -12.02
CA PRO A 210 24.66 21.90 -11.94
C PRO A 210 25.08 22.96 -12.96
N ASN A 211 25.88 23.94 -12.54
CA ASN A 211 26.43 24.92 -13.47
C ASN A 211 27.60 24.33 -14.30
N LEU A 212 28.04 25.05 -15.33
CA LEU A 212 29.10 24.58 -16.24
C LEU A 212 30.41 24.25 -15.51
N ALA A 213 30.80 25.03 -14.51
CA ALA A 213 32.02 24.78 -13.73
C ALA A 213 31.91 23.49 -12.90
N GLN A 214 30.74 23.24 -12.30
CA GLN A 214 30.45 22.03 -11.55
C GLN A 214 30.39 20.79 -12.45
N LEU A 215 29.73 20.89 -13.61
CA LEU A 215 29.72 19.81 -14.60
C LEU A 215 31.14 19.47 -15.05
N LYS A 216 31.96 20.47 -15.38
CA LYS A 216 33.36 20.24 -15.76
C LYS A 216 34.15 19.53 -14.67
N LEU A 217 33.98 19.92 -13.40
CA LEU A 217 34.61 19.27 -12.26
C LEU A 217 34.15 17.81 -12.14
N MET A 218 32.84 17.57 -12.16
CA MET A 218 32.25 16.23 -12.05
C MET A 218 32.68 15.31 -13.20
N THR A 219 32.66 15.79 -14.44
CA THR A 219 33.12 15.06 -15.62
C THR A 219 34.60 14.72 -15.52
N SER A 220 35.44 15.68 -15.08
CA SER A 220 36.88 15.43 -14.91
C SER A 220 37.16 14.36 -13.85
N GLN A 221 36.44 14.38 -12.72
CA GLN A 221 36.56 13.36 -11.68
C GLN A 221 36.06 12.01 -12.19
N TYR A 222 34.94 11.98 -12.92
CA TYR A 222 34.44 10.75 -13.52
C TYR A 222 35.46 10.12 -14.46
N ASN A 223 36.06 10.91 -15.37
CA ASN A 223 37.07 10.40 -16.32
C ASN A 223 38.33 9.90 -15.60
N LEU A 224 38.76 10.58 -14.53
CA LEU A 224 39.90 10.15 -13.72
C LEU A 224 39.62 8.83 -12.99
N LEU A 225 38.46 8.71 -12.35
CA LEU A 225 38.07 7.50 -11.62
C LEU A 225 37.74 6.36 -12.58
N GLY A 226 37.10 6.65 -13.71
CA GLY A 226 36.75 5.69 -14.75
C GLY A 226 37.97 5.02 -15.36
N LYS A 227 39.03 5.77 -15.66
CA LYS A 227 40.31 5.20 -16.13
C LYS A 227 40.93 4.22 -15.12
N LYS A 228 40.80 4.51 -13.82
CA LYS A 228 41.33 3.64 -12.76
C LYS A 228 40.48 2.39 -12.50
N ILE A 229 39.16 2.49 -12.65
CA ILE A 229 38.21 1.45 -12.23
C ILE A 229 37.81 0.54 -13.40
N PHE A 230 37.73 1.05 -14.63
CA PHE A 230 37.11 0.35 -15.76
C PHE A 230 38.01 0.15 -16.98
N GLU A 231 39.23 0.69 -16.99
CA GLU A 231 40.19 0.56 -18.11
C GLU A 231 39.63 0.98 -19.49
N PHE A 232 38.58 1.83 -19.53
CA PHE A 232 38.00 2.30 -20.78
C PHE A 232 38.90 3.31 -21.51
N THR A 233 38.85 3.29 -22.85
CA THR A 233 39.59 4.19 -23.75
C THR A 233 38.87 5.50 -24.08
N SER A 234 37.55 5.60 -23.88
CA SER A 234 36.75 6.78 -24.23
C SER A 234 36.40 7.63 -23.00
N GLU A 235 36.87 8.88 -22.99
CA GLU A 235 36.50 9.88 -21.99
C GLU A 235 35.08 10.39 -22.23
N LEU A 236 34.32 10.58 -21.15
CA LEU A 236 32.99 11.19 -21.24
C LEU A 236 33.12 12.68 -21.50
N THR A 237 32.34 13.19 -22.45
CA THR A 237 32.13 14.63 -22.63
C THR A 237 31.26 15.21 -21.50
N MET A 238 31.23 16.54 -21.37
CA MET A 238 30.38 17.20 -20.36
C MET A 238 28.89 17.00 -20.67
N GLU A 239 28.53 17.00 -21.95
CA GLU A 239 27.19 16.78 -22.45
C GLU A 239 26.70 15.36 -22.11
N GLU A 240 27.51 14.34 -22.41
CA GLU A 240 27.19 12.95 -22.04
C GLU A 240 27.11 12.76 -20.53
N PHE A 241 27.96 13.42 -19.76
CA PHE A 241 27.89 13.36 -18.29
C PHE A 241 26.57 13.94 -17.79
N LYS A 242 26.19 15.11 -18.31
CA LYS A 242 24.94 15.78 -17.97
C LYS A 242 23.74 14.89 -18.28
N GLU A 243 23.66 14.31 -19.47
CA GLU A 243 22.58 13.39 -19.86
C GLU A 243 22.47 12.19 -18.90
N ARG A 244 23.61 11.60 -18.51
CA ARG A 244 23.63 10.47 -17.57
C ARG A 244 23.19 10.86 -16.17
N VAL A 245 23.55 12.04 -15.66
CA VAL A 245 23.06 12.52 -14.35
C VAL A 245 21.56 12.85 -14.43
N GLU A 246 21.09 13.48 -15.51
CA GLU A 246 19.66 13.76 -15.72
C GLU A 246 18.83 12.48 -15.72
N PHE A 247 19.30 11.45 -16.44
CA PHE A 247 18.72 10.11 -16.40
C PHE A 247 18.64 9.56 -14.97
N CYS A 248 19.72 9.64 -14.19
CA CYS A 248 19.70 9.21 -12.78
C CYS A 248 18.60 9.96 -12.00
N GLY A 249 18.46 11.26 -12.25
CA GLY A 249 17.50 12.13 -11.58
C GLY A 249 16.05 11.79 -11.91
N GLU A 250 15.77 11.45 -13.16
CA GLU A 250 14.46 10.95 -13.59
C GLU A 250 14.14 9.60 -12.94
N LYS A 251 15.10 8.68 -12.90
CA LYS A 251 14.86 7.35 -12.28
C LYS A 251 14.69 7.47 -10.77
N ALA A 252 15.45 8.35 -10.12
CA ALA A 252 15.25 8.73 -8.72
C ALA A 252 13.84 9.28 -8.46
N ARG A 253 13.29 10.09 -9.37
CA ARG A 253 11.91 10.61 -9.26
C ARG A 253 10.87 9.48 -9.34
N LEU A 254 11.01 8.60 -10.32
CA LEU A 254 10.14 7.43 -10.50
C LEU A 254 10.23 6.42 -9.35
N PHE A 255 11.36 6.38 -8.63
CA PHE A 255 11.49 5.57 -7.43
C PHE A 255 10.63 6.07 -6.28
N ILE A 256 10.52 7.40 -6.15
CA ILE A 256 9.87 8.08 -5.02
C ILE A 256 8.39 8.27 -5.28
N ASN A 257 8.06 8.63 -6.52
CA ASN A 257 6.71 8.64 -7.04
C ASN A 257 6.64 7.51 -8.06
N PRO A 258 6.60 6.23 -7.62
CA PRO A 258 6.24 5.17 -8.55
C PRO A 258 4.91 5.58 -9.16
N VAL A 259 4.78 5.41 -10.48
CA VAL A 259 3.48 5.57 -11.15
C VAL A 259 2.59 4.41 -10.70
N THR A 260 2.15 4.47 -9.45
CA THR A 260 0.95 3.82 -8.97
C THR A 260 -0.19 4.54 -9.64
N VAL A 261 -0.97 3.80 -10.44
CA VAL A 261 -2.26 4.20 -11.03
C VAL A 261 -2.71 5.54 -10.50
N GLU A 262 -2.48 6.59 -11.30
CA GLU A 262 -2.79 7.97 -10.93
C GLU A 262 -4.25 8.03 -10.47
N TYR A 263 -4.45 8.49 -9.24
CA TYR A 263 -5.72 9.08 -8.88
C TYR A 263 -5.77 10.43 -9.59
N PRO A 264 -6.82 10.73 -10.38
CA PRO A 264 -6.99 12.10 -10.83
C PRO A 264 -7.03 12.99 -9.58
N GLU A 265 -6.17 14.01 -9.55
CA GLU A 265 -6.27 15.10 -8.59
C GLU A 265 -7.71 15.62 -8.61
N ASP A 266 -8.29 15.74 -7.42
CA ASP A 266 -9.65 16.20 -7.20
C ASP A 266 -9.78 17.64 -7.73
N LYS A 267 -10.13 17.80 -9.01
CA LYS A 267 -10.79 19.03 -9.45
C LYS A 267 -12.11 19.13 -8.69
N GLU A 268 -12.34 20.28 -8.07
CA GLU A 268 -13.59 20.62 -7.41
C GLU A 268 -14.75 20.36 -8.36
N ILE A 269 -15.54 19.34 -8.08
CA ILE A 269 -16.84 19.12 -8.71
C ILE A 269 -17.86 19.56 -7.67
N ASN A 270 -18.63 20.57 -8.06
CA ASN A 270 -19.68 21.18 -7.28
C ASN A 270 -20.65 20.14 -6.71
N GLN A 271 -21.05 20.41 -5.48
CA GLN A 271 -22.11 19.71 -4.78
C GLN A 271 -23.42 20.05 -5.48
N GLU A 272 -23.99 19.08 -6.18
CA GLU A 272 -25.44 18.99 -6.40
C GLU A 272 -25.70 17.60 -6.99
N GLU A 273 -26.19 16.69 -6.15
CA GLU A 273 -27.46 15.98 -6.39
C GLU A 273 -27.75 14.98 -5.26
N ASN A 274 -29.04 14.93 -4.91
CA ASN A 274 -29.57 14.46 -3.64
C ASN A 274 -29.56 12.95 -3.46
N TYR A 275 -29.42 12.58 -2.18
CA TYR A 275 -29.73 11.28 -1.60
C TYR A 275 -31.24 10.98 -1.66
N ILE A 276 -31.59 9.72 -1.90
CA ILE A 276 -32.45 8.84 -1.06
C ILE A 276 -32.88 7.62 -1.92
N HIS A 277 -32.43 6.43 -1.52
CA HIS A 277 -33.30 5.26 -1.35
C HIS A 277 -32.57 4.26 -0.45
N TYR A 278 -33.21 3.90 0.66
CA TYR A 278 -32.75 2.86 1.59
C TYR A 278 -33.86 1.82 1.70
N PHE A 279 -33.41 0.57 1.84
CA PHE A 279 -34.15 -0.70 1.87
C PHE A 279 -34.46 -1.33 0.50
N ASN A 280 -33.64 -2.31 0.15
CA ASN A 280 -33.99 -3.54 -0.58
C ASN A 280 -32.96 -4.65 -0.23
N ASP A 281 -32.89 -5.02 1.06
CA ASP A 281 -31.77 -5.77 1.63
C ASP A 281 -31.64 -7.25 1.20
N LEU A 282 -32.69 -7.87 0.64
CA LEU A 282 -32.64 -9.30 0.25
C LEU A 282 -32.24 -9.52 -1.21
N GLU A 283 -32.83 -8.75 -2.14
CA GLU A 283 -32.51 -8.87 -3.57
C GLU A 283 -31.11 -8.31 -3.87
N GLU A 284 -30.73 -7.22 -3.21
CA GLU A 284 -29.41 -6.60 -3.40
C GLU A 284 -28.28 -7.48 -2.83
N TYR A 285 -28.53 -8.19 -1.72
CA TYR A 285 -27.58 -9.15 -1.16
C TYR A 285 -27.39 -10.38 -2.06
N GLN A 286 -28.49 -10.95 -2.58
CA GLN A 286 -28.43 -12.05 -3.54
C GLN A 286 -27.73 -11.65 -4.84
N GLN A 287 -27.92 -10.41 -5.32
CA GLN A 287 -27.19 -9.89 -6.47
C GLN A 287 -25.70 -9.72 -6.16
N LYS A 288 -25.33 -9.23 -4.97
CA LYS A 288 -23.92 -9.11 -4.54
C LYS A 288 -23.22 -10.46 -4.47
N GLU A 289 -23.86 -11.50 -3.93
CA GLU A 289 -23.29 -12.85 -3.91
C GLU A 289 -23.10 -13.43 -5.32
N LYS A 290 -24.07 -13.23 -6.23
CA LYS A 290 -23.94 -13.64 -7.64
C LYS A 290 -22.78 -12.91 -8.33
N ILE A 291 -22.64 -11.59 -8.15
CA ILE A 291 -21.52 -10.80 -8.68
C ILE A 291 -20.20 -11.36 -8.15
N ASN A 292 -20.12 -11.63 -6.84
CA ASN A 292 -18.94 -12.17 -6.21
C ASN A 292 -18.55 -13.52 -6.82
N LEU A 293 -19.50 -14.45 -6.96
CA LEU A 293 -19.25 -15.77 -7.58
C LEU A 293 -18.74 -15.65 -9.02
N ILE A 294 -19.34 -14.77 -9.83
CA ILE A 294 -18.90 -14.50 -11.20
C ILE A 294 -17.47 -13.97 -11.21
N LEU A 295 -17.17 -12.96 -10.37
CA LEU A 295 -15.85 -12.35 -10.29
C LEU A 295 -14.79 -13.34 -9.80
N VAL A 296 -15.06 -14.13 -8.76
CA VAL A 296 -14.15 -15.17 -8.25
C VAL A 296 -13.85 -16.18 -9.35
N THR A 297 -14.90 -16.72 -10.00
CA THR A 297 -14.73 -17.75 -11.05
C THR A 297 -13.96 -17.21 -12.24
N THR A 298 -14.26 -15.97 -12.66
CA THR A 298 -13.58 -15.31 -13.78
C THR A 298 -12.14 -14.96 -13.44
N PHE A 299 -11.86 -14.53 -12.20
CA PHE A 299 -10.51 -14.24 -11.78
C PHE A 299 -9.65 -15.51 -11.69
N LYS A 300 -10.21 -16.60 -11.15
CA LYS A 300 -9.53 -17.91 -11.06
C LYS A 300 -9.25 -18.53 -12.43
N SER A 301 -10.05 -18.21 -13.46
CA SER A 301 -9.82 -18.69 -14.83
C SER A 301 -8.79 -17.88 -15.62
N LEU A 302 -8.34 -16.73 -15.09
CA LEU A 302 -7.21 -15.99 -15.68
C LEU A 302 -5.94 -16.83 -15.62
N ASN A 303 -5.02 -16.62 -16.56
CA ASN A 303 -3.70 -17.25 -16.48
C ASN A 303 -2.93 -16.80 -15.22
N LEU A 304 -2.03 -17.64 -14.73
CA LEU A 304 -1.28 -17.39 -13.50
C LEU A 304 -0.47 -16.07 -13.52
N PRO A 305 0.17 -15.66 -14.63
CA PRO A 305 0.81 -14.35 -14.71
C PRO A 305 -0.17 -13.19 -14.47
N SER A 306 -1.38 -13.26 -15.01
CA SER A 306 -2.41 -12.23 -14.84
C SER A 306 -2.89 -12.15 -13.40
N GLN A 307 -3.10 -13.29 -12.74
CA GLN A 307 -3.45 -13.33 -11.31
C GLN A 307 -2.30 -12.75 -10.47
N SER A 308 -1.06 -13.12 -10.78
CA SER A 308 0.15 -12.70 -10.08
C SER A 308 0.31 -11.18 -10.02
N ILE A 309 -0.11 -10.45 -11.08
CA ILE A 309 -0.09 -8.99 -11.09
C ILE A 309 -0.84 -8.43 -9.86
N PHE A 310 -2.04 -8.94 -9.60
CA PHE A 310 -2.90 -8.44 -8.53
C PHE A 310 -2.45 -8.89 -7.15
N TYR A 311 -1.94 -10.13 -7.00
CA TYR A 311 -1.35 -10.55 -5.73
C TYR A 311 -0.14 -9.68 -5.36
N LEU A 312 0.77 -9.44 -6.31
CA LEU A 312 1.95 -8.62 -6.06
C LEU A 312 1.59 -7.14 -5.84
N SER A 313 0.63 -6.60 -6.59
CA SER A 313 0.22 -5.19 -6.44
C SER A 313 -0.61 -4.94 -5.18
N GLU A 314 -1.65 -5.74 -4.93
CA GLU A 314 -2.60 -5.50 -3.85
C GLU A 314 -2.09 -6.03 -2.51
N ALA A 315 -1.44 -7.20 -2.48
CA ALA A 315 -0.97 -7.79 -1.23
C ALA A 315 0.42 -7.32 -0.79
N PHE A 316 1.34 -7.12 -1.73
CA PHE A 316 2.73 -6.73 -1.43
C PHE A 316 3.05 -5.26 -1.73
N GLY A 317 2.13 -4.54 -2.37
CA GLY A 317 2.37 -3.14 -2.72
C GLY A 317 3.50 -2.96 -3.73
N PHE A 318 3.77 -3.97 -4.56
CA PHE A 318 4.86 -3.92 -5.52
C PHE A 318 4.60 -2.86 -6.59
N THR A 319 5.66 -2.17 -6.97
CA THR A 319 5.66 -1.29 -8.14
C THR A 319 5.56 -2.11 -9.42
N GLN A 320 5.13 -1.48 -10.51
CA GLN A 320 5.04 -2.13 -11.82
C GLN A 320 6.33 -2.85 -12.23
N GLN A 321 7.49 -2.28 -11.89
CA GLN A 321 8.78 -2.90 -12.20
C GLN A 321 9.10 -4.09 -11.31
N GLN A 322 8.77 -4.02 -10.02
CA GLN A 322 8.94 -5.15 -9.11
C GLN A 322 8.07 -6.33 -9.54
N ILE A 323 6.84 -6.05 -10.00
CA ILE A 323 5.94 -7.06 -10.58
C ILE A 323 6.58 -7.68 -11.83
N ILE A 324 7.01 -6.86 -12.79
CA ILE A 324 7.67 -7.34 -14.02
C ILE A 324 8.88 -8.20 -13.69
N LYS A 325 9.77 -7.72 -12.82
CA LYS A 325 10.98 -8.44 -12.41
C LYS A 325 10.62 -9.81 -11.82
N THR A 326 9.68 -9.83 -10.89
CA THR A 326 9.28 -11.05 -10.16
C THR A 326 8.65 -12.08 -11.09
N ILE A 327 7.68 -11.68 -11.93
CA ILE A 327 6.99 -12.60 -12.83
C ILE A 327 7.95 -13.13 -13.92
N ARG A 328 8.89 -12.31 -14.40
CA ARG A 328 9.87 -12.72 -15.42
C ARG A 328 10.88 -13.77 -14.94
N LEU A 329 11.07 -13.94 -13.63
CA LEU A 329 11.91 -15.02 -13.10
C LEU A 329 11.34 -16.39 -13.46
N THR A 330 10.02 -16.54 -13.49
CA THR A 330 9.35 -17.80 -13.85
C THR A 330 8.72 -17.79 -15.24
N ASN A 331 8.39 -16.61 -15.78
CA ASN A 331 7.74 -16.45 -17.07
C ASN A 331 8.55 -15.51 -17.97
N SER A 332 9.54 -16.05 -18.69
CA SER A 332 10.47 -15.28 -19.54
C SER A 332 9.78 -14.42 -20.62
N ASN A 333 8.61 -14.86 -21.09
CA ASN A 333 7.79 -14.18 -22.10
C ASN A 333 6.93 -13.02 -21.53
N PHE A 334 6.98 -12.74 -20.23
CA PHE A 334 6.19 -11.67 -19.61
C PHE A 334 6.72 -10.28 -20.02
N PRO A 335 5.83 -9.26 -20.15
CA PRO A 335 6.21 -7.91 -20.59
C PRO A 335 7.40 -7.33 -19.82
N SER A 336 8.32 -6.69 -20.55
CA SER A 336 9.51 -6.06 -19.97
C SER A 336 9.30 -4.58 -19.64
N GLN A 337 8.25 -3.96 -20.20
CA GLN A 337 8.01 -2.52 -20.11
C GLN A 337 6.80 -2.20 -19.22
N GLN A 338 6.95 -1.22 -18.33
CA GLN A 338 5.92 -0.80 -17.36
C GLN A 338 4.57 -0.43 -18.01
N TYR A 339 4.60 0.33 -19.11
CA TYR A 339 3.36 0.74 -19.78
C TYR A 339 2.57 -0.47 -20.33
N GLN A 340 3.26 -1.56 -20.70
CA GLN A 340 2.60 -2.80 -21.15
C GLN A 340 1.88 -3.46 -19.97
N LEU A 341 2.54 -3.55 -18.80
CA LEU A 341 1.89 -4.02 -17.58
C LEU A 341 0.67 -3.18 -17.20
N SER A 342 0.77 -1.85 -17.30
CA SER A 342 -0.37 -0.95 -17.05
C SER A 342 -1.55 -1.25 -17.97
N ARG A 343 -1.28 -1.37 -19.28
CA ARG A 343 -2.30 -1.72 -20.28
C ARG A 343 -2.90 -3.10 -20.02
N ASP A 344 -2.09 -4.09 -19.66
CA ASP A 344 -2.57 -5.45 -19.40
C ASP A 344 -3.40 -5.50 -18.12
N THR A 345 -3.02 -4.76 -17.08
CA THR A 345 -3.82 -4.59 -15.86
C THR A 345 -5.19 -3.99 -16.17
N GLU A 346 -5.24 -2.95 -17.01
CA GLU A 346 -6.49 -2.34 -17.46
C GLU A 346 -7.33 -3.28 -18.31
N LYS A 347 -6.71 -4.04 -19.22
CA LYS A 347 -7.40 -5.06 -20.02
C LYS A 347 -8.02 -6.14 -19.14
N ILE A 348 -7.29 -6.64 -18.14
CA ILE A 348 -7.81 -7.66 -17.22
C ILE A 348 -8.99 -7.09 -16.43
N ARG A 349 -8.87 -5.86 -15.90
CA ARG A 349 -9.99 -5.21 -15.22
C ARG A 349 -11.21 -5.04 -16.13
N LYS A 350 -10.99 -4.60 -17.36
CA LYS A 350 -12.06 -4.47 -18.36
C LYS A 350 -12.70 -5.82 -18.69
N TYR A 351 -11.90 -6.87 -18.82
CA TYR A 351 -12.40 -8.23 -19.05
C TYR A 351 -13.27 -8.72 -17.89
N LEU A 352 -12.83 -8.55 -16.64
CA LEU A 352 -13.63 -8.91 -15.46
C LEU A 352 -14.98 -8.17 -15.45
N LEU A 353 -14.97 -6.87 -15.77
CA LEU A 353 -16.19 -6.07 -15.89
C LEU A 353 -17.09 -6.52 -17.02
N ASP A 354 -16.51 -6.79 -18.20
CA ASP A 354 -17.26 -7.24 -19.36
C ASP A 354 -17.94 -8.59 -19.09
N VAL A 355 -17.31 -9.48 -18.33
CA VAL A 355 -17.92 -10.76 -17.92
C VAL A 355 -19.06 -10.55 -16.95
N VAL A 356 -18.91 -9.66 -15.95
CA VAL A 356 -20.04 -9.28 -15.08
C VAL A 356 -21.17 -8.71 -15.94
N ILE A 357 -20.92 -7.69 -16.74
CA ILE A 357 -21.92 -7.05 -17.60
C ILE A 357 -22.61 -8.06 -18.53
N LYS A 358 -21.88 -9.00 -19.13
CA LYS A 358 -22.46 -10.04 -20.00
C LYS A 358 -23.41 -10.97 -19.25
N ASN A 359 -23.05 -11.39 -18.04
CA ASN A 359 -23.91 -12.25 -17.22
C ASN A 359 -25.19 -11.52 -16.77
N PHE A 360 -25.15 -10.20 -16.64
CA PHE A 360 -26.32 -9.38 -16.30
C PHE A 360 -27.15 -8.91 -17.51
N LYS A 361 -26.59 -8.87 -18.73
CA LYS A 361 -27.32 -8.52 -19.97
C LYS A 361 -28.42 -9.51 -20.37
N GLY A 362 -28.55 -10.64 -19.68
CA GLY A 362 -29.72 -11.52 -19.79
C GLY A 362 -30.98 -10.92 -19.15
N GLU A 363 -30.85 -9.90 -18.31
CA GLU A 363 -31.95 -9.15 -17.70
C GLU A 363 -32.07 -7.78 -18.38
N LYS A 364 -33.30 -7.40 -18.76
CA LYS A 364 -33.65 -6.37 -19.76
C LYS A 364 -33.37 -4.91 -19.32
N GLU A 365 -32.17 -4.55 -18.88
CA GLU A 365 -31.82 -3.15 -18.58
C GLU A 365 -30.60 -2.66 -19.38
N LYS A 366 -30.80 -1.55 -20.12
CA LYS A 366 -29.72 -0.83 -20.79
C LYS A 366 -28.83 -0.17 -19.73
N PHE A 367 -27.59 -0.66 -19.57
CA PHE A 367 -26.63 -0.07 -18.64
C PHE A 367 -26.17 1.33 -19.09
N ASN A 368 -26.38 2.32 -18.22
CA ASN A 368 -25.84 3.68 -18.36
C ASN A 368 -24.30 3.65 -18.18
N PRO A 369 -23.50 4.35 -19.02
CA PRO A 369 -22.05 4.49 -18.84
C PRO A 369 -21.59 4.95 -17.44
N GLU A 370 -22.41 5.68 -16.68
CA GLU A 370 -22.10 6.03 -15.29
C GLU A 370 -22.14 4.82 -14.34
N LYS A 371 -23.07 3.87 -14.54
CA LYS A 371 -23.08 2.60 -13.81
C LYS A 371 -21.80 1.80 -14.09
N ILE A 372 -21.27 1.84 -15.33
CA ILE A 372 -20.00 1.16 -15.67
C ILE A 372 -18.81 1.78 -14.94
N LYS A 373 -18.76 3.12 -14.80
CA LYS A 373 -17.69 3.80 -14.05
C LYS A 373 -17.74 3.47 -12.56
N SER A 374 -18.93 3.36 -11.98
CA SER A 374 -19.09 2.88 -10.60
C SER A 374 -18.53 1.47 -10.45
N LEU A 375 -18.87 0.53 -11.36
CA LEU A 375 -18.39 -0.86 -11.36
C LEU A 375 -16.85 -0.97 -11.41
N ILE A 376 -16.15 -0.09 -12.13
CA ILE A 376 -14.67 -0.06 -12.15
C ILE A 376 -14.10 0.20 -10.74
N GLN A 377 -14.68 1.16 -10.01
CA GLN A 377 -14.26 1.49 -8.66
C GLN A 377 -14.56 0.33 -7.70
N LEU A 378 -15.69 -0.37 -7.89
CA LEU A 378 -16.08 -1.52 -7.09
C LEU A 378 -15.12 -2.69 -7.34
N LEU A 379 -14.74 -2.92 -8.61
CA LEU A 379 -13.83 -4.00 -8.97
C LEU A 379 -12.49 -3.88 -8.26
N LYS A 380 -11.94 -2.66 -8.14
CA LYS A 380 -10.67 -2.45 -7.42
C LYS A 380 -10.77 -2.87 -5.95
N GLN A 381 -11.86 -2.48 -5.30
CA GLN A 381 -12.07 -2.78 -3.88
C GLN A 381 -12.36 -4.27 -3.68
N TRP A 382 -13.19 -4.84 -4.54
CA TRP A 382 -13.44 -6.28 -4.58
C TRP A 382 -12.14 -7.07 -4.76
N LEU A 383 -11.27 -6.69 -5.71
CA LEU A 383 -9.96 -7.32 -5.90
C LEU A 383 -9.10 -7.23 -4.62
N THR A 384 -9.14 -6.09 -3.93
CA THR A 384 -8.40 -5.91 -2.67
C THR A 384 -8.91 -6.90 -1.60
N GLU A 385 -10.22 -6.99 -1.41
CA GLU A 385 -10.84 -7.87 -0.41
C GLU A 385 -10.66 -9.35 -0.75
N TYR A 386 -10.80 -9.70 -2.03
CA TYR A 386 -10.60 -11.06 -2.51
C TYR A 386 -9.14 -11.49 -2.30
N ILE A 387 -8.16 -10.67 -2.72
CA ILE A 387 -6.75 -10.98 -2.52
C ILE A 387 -6.39 -11.03 -1.03
N GLU A 388 -6.95 -10.14 -0.21
CA GLU A 388 -6.76 -10.15 1.24
C GLU A 388 -7.24 -11.47 1.87
N SER A 389 -8.44 -11.93 1.53
CA SER A 389 -8.96 -13.20 2.05
C SER A 389 -8.13 -14.40 1.61
N GLU A 390 -7.69 -14.45 0.35
CA GLU A 390 -6.79 -15.50 -0.15
C GLU A 390 -5.41 -15.48 0.55
N MET A 391 -4.89 -14.30 0.89
CA MET A 391 -3.62 -14.17 1.61
C MET A 391 -3.73 -14.62 3.07
N LEU A 392 -4.86 -14.33 3.74
CA LEU A 392 -5.13 -14.82 5.09
C LEU A 392 -5.30 -16.34 5.11
N LEU A 393 -5.98 -16.91 4.11
CA LEU A 393 -6.07 -18.36 3.96
C LEU A 393 -4.70 -19.00 3.77
N LEU A 394 -3.84 -18.41 2.94
CA LEU A 394 -2.44 -18.87 2.80
C LEU A 394 -1.66 -18.79 4.11
N CYS A 395 -1.89 -17.76 4.93
CA CYS A 395 -1.28 -17.66 6.27
C CYS A 395 -1.75 -18.81 7.16
N GLN A 396 -3.06 -19.08 7.17
CA GLN A 396 -3.64 -20.19 7.93
C GLN A 396 -3.06 -21.52 7.51
N GLU A 397 -3.03 -21.82 6.21
CA GLU A 397 -2.43 -23.05 5.70
C GLU A 397 -0.95 -23.18 6.06
N SER A 398 -0.21 -22.06 6.04
CA SER A 398 1.21 -22.04 6.43
C SER A 398 1.39 -22.31 7.92
N PHE A 399 0.55 -21.70 8.76
CA PHE A 399 0.54 -21.92 10.20
C PHE A 399 0.15 -23.35 10.58
N LEU A 400 -0.81 -23.96 9.87
CA LEU A 400 -1.17 -25.36 10.09
C LEU A 400 -0.11 -26.35 9.61
N SER A 401 0.84 -25.91 8.78
CA SER A 401 1.91 -26.76 8.25
C SER A 401 3.16 -26.83 9.16
N ILE A 402 3.28 -25.94 10.17
CA ILE A 402 4.37 -26.01 11.16
C ILE A 402 4.01 -26.96 12.30
N GLU A 403 5.02 -27.40 13.06
CA GLU A 403 4.82 -28.29 14.21
C GLU A 403 3.88 -27.71 15.27
N THR A 404 3.05 -28.55 15.90
CA THR A 404 2.10 -28.12 16.95
C THR A 404 2.79 -27.45 18.14
N SER A 405 4.03 -27.85 18.46
CA SER A 405 4.87 -27.21 19.48
C SER A 405 5.14 -25.73 19.15
N GLN A 406 5.49 -25.46 17.90
CA GLN A 406 5.73 -24.10 17.39
C GLN A 406 4.44 -23.29 17.31
N GLN A 407 3.33 -23.90 16.90
CA GLN A 407 2.01 -23.25 16.89
C GLN A 407 1.62 -22.74 18.29
N LYS A 408 1.71 -23.61 19.31
CA LYS A 408 1.46 -23.25 20.71
C LYS A 408 2.45 -22.22 21.22
N SER A 409 3.72 -22.30 20.83
CA SER A 409 4.70 -21.29 21.18
C SER A 409 4.32 -19.93 20.62
N LEU A 410 3.88 -19.85 19.35
CA LEU A 410 3.46 -18.61 18.70
C LEU A 410 2.19 -18.03 19.33
N GLU A 411 1.24 -18.89 19.70
CA GLU A 411 0.01 -18.51 20.42
C GLU A 411 0.34 -17.94 21.80
N ASN A 412 1.12 -18.66 22.61
CA ASN A 412 1.56 -18.20 23.92
C ASN A 412 2.31 -16.87 23.81
N ASN A 413 3.22 -16.80 22.85
CA ASN A 413 3.97 -15.60 22.53
C ASN A 413 3.05 -14.44 22.12
N TYR A 414 2.05 -14.67 21.27
CA TYR A 414 1.06 -13.65 20.89
C TYR A 414 0.40 -13.03 22.12
N PHE A 415 -0.05 -13.85 23.07
CA PHE A 415 -0.69 -13.35 24.29
C PHE A 415 0.31 -12.75 25.30
N ASN A 416 1.53 -13.29 25.39
CA ASN A 416 2.57 -12.83 26.33
C ASN A 416 3.30 -11.57 25.86
N PHE A 417 3.44 -11.31 24.55
CA PHE A 417 4.16 -10.14 24.04
C PHE A 417 3.49 -8.81 24.34
N TYR A 418 2.19 -8.83 24.62
CA TYR A 418 1.50 -7.64 25.12
C TYR A 418 1.92 -7.26 26.55
N LEU A 419 2.62 -8.13 27.28
CA LEU A 419 3.22 -7.84 28.59
C LEU A 419 4.71 -7.43 28.45
N ASP A 420 5.48 -8.10 27.60
CA ASP A 420 6.95 -7.97 27.52
C ASP A 420 7.48 -6.98 26.47
N LYS A 421 6.60 -6.19 25.86
CA LYS A 421 6.97 -5.00 25.07
C LYS A 421 7.71 -5.25 23.75
N SER A 422 7.84 -6.47 23.25
CA SER A 422 8.47 -6.76 21.94
C SER A 422 7.45 -6.92 20.81
N SER A 423 7.89 -6.64 19.57
CA SER A 423 7.04 -6.82 18.39
C SER A 423 6.90 -8.31 18.07
N ILE A 424 5.67 -8.79 17.87
CA ILE A 424 5.42 -10.19 17.46
C ILE A 424 6.17 -10.56 16.17
N LEU A 425 6.44 -9.57 15.31
CA LEU A 425 7.19 -9.73 14.06
C LEU A 425 8.61 -10.27 14.25
N GLU A 426 9.21 -10.10 15.43
CA GLU A 426 10.55 -10.61 15.75
C GLU A 426 10.54 -12.11 16.04
N HIS A 427 9.38 -12.66 16.40
CA HIS A 427 9.22 -14.05 16.81
C HIS A 427 8.56 -14.93 15.74
N ILE A 428 8.12 -14.32 14.64
CA ILE A 428 7.72 -15.05 13.45
C ILE A 428 8.96 -15.77 12.90
N SER A 429 8.96 -17.10 12.97
CA SER A 429 10.10 -17.92 12.56
C SER A 429 10.38 -17.78 11.06
N VAL A 430 11.66 -17.86 10.70
CA VAL A 430 12.09 -17.88 9.30
C VAL A 430 11.47 -19.08 8.57
N GLU A 431 11.29 -20.20 9.27
CA GLU A 431 10.60 -21.38 8.77
C GLU A 431 9.17 -21.07 8.31
N LEU A 432 8.36 -20.41 9.15
CA LEU A 432 6.98 -20.07 8.79
C LEU A 432 6.91 -19.10 7.60
N ILE A 433 7.84 -18.15 7.54
CA ILE A 433 7.97 -17.22 6.39
C ILE A 433 8.29 -18.00 5.11
N ASN A 434 9.19 -18.98 5.20
CA ASN A 434 9.60 -19.81 4.06
C ASN A 434 8.45 -20.71 3.60
N ILE A 435 7.69 -21.33 4.52
CA ILE A 435 6.50 -22.13 4.19
C ILE A 435 5.46 -21.27 3.46
N PHE A 436 5.18 -20.07 3.99
CA PHE A 436 4.28 -19.13 3.33
C PHE A 436 4.74 -18.78 1.92
N ARG A 437 6.03 -18.44 1.77
CA ARG A 437 6.62 -18.11 0.47
C ARG A 437 6.50 -19.28 -0.50
N GLN A 438 6.78 -20.51 -0.07
CA GLN A 438 6.66 -21.71 -0.89
C GLN A 438 5.23 -21.95 -1.36
N LYS A 439 4.25 -21.84 -0.46
CA LYS A 439 2.82 -21.98 -0.82
C LYS A 439 2.37 -20.91 -1.81
N LEU A 440 2.75 -19.66 -1.60
CA LEU A 440 2.44 -18.57 -2.53
C LEU A 440 3.11 -18.77 -3.90
N ASN A 441 4.39 -19.15 -3.90
CA ASN A 441 5.14 -19.49 -5.12
C ASN A 441 4.47 -20.64 -5.89
N ALA A 442 4.02 -21.69 -5.19
CA ALA A 442 3.31 -22.81 -5.79
C ALA A 442 1.94 -22.40 -6.35
N LYS A 443 1.17 -21.59 -5.61
CA LYS A 443 -0.16 -21.11 -6.02
C LYS A 443 -0.10 -20.28 -7.31
N LEU A 444 0.92 -19.45 -7.47
CA LEU A 444 1.01 -18.47 -8.55
C LEU A 444 2.05 -18.84 -9.62
N ASN A 445 2.77 -19.96 -9.46
CA ASN A 445 3.94 -20.32 -10.26
C ASN A 445 4.96 -19.16 -10.33
N LEU A 446 5.35 -18.67 -9.15
CA LEU A 446 6.29 -17.55 -8.97
C LEU A 446 7.57 -18.00 -8.26
N GLN A 447 8.60 -17.17 -8.37
CA GLN A 447 9.83 -17.29 -7.60
C GLN A 447 10.08 -15.98 -6.87
N LEU A 448 9.39 -15.80 -5.73
CA LEU A 448 9.63 -14.67 -4.85
C LEU A 448 11.06 -14.72 -4.29
N GLU A 449 11.81 -13.65 -4.51
CA GLU A 449 13.17 -13.50 -3.99
C GLU A 449 13.18 -13.43 -2.45
N GLU A 450 14.24 -13.93 -1.83
CA GLU A 450 14.47 -13.73 -0.40
C GLU A 450 15.08 -12.34 -0.19
N ASN A 451 14.22 -11.34 0.00
CA ASN A 451 14.66 -10.00 0.34
C ASN A 451 13.88 -9.41 1.52
N THR A 452 14.44 -8.38 2.12
CA THR A 452 13.91 -7.75 3.33
C THR A 452 12.50 -7.18 3.12
N LEU A 453 12.20 -6.61 1.95
CA LEU A 453 10.89 -6.07 1.63
C LEU A 453 9.81 -7.17 1.58
N ILE A 454 10.09 -8.28 0.90
CA ILE A 454 9.17 -9.42 0.80
C ILE A 454 8.94 -10.03 2.18
N ASN A 455 10.03 -10.27 2.93
CA ASN A 455 9.94 -10.87 4.25
C ASN A 455 9.14 -9.99 5.22
N ASN A 456 9.32 -8.67 5.18
CA ASN A 456 8.54 -7.75 6.00
C ASN A 456 7.06 -7.77 5.64
N ASN A 457 6.71 -7.84 4.35
CA ASN A 457 5.32 -7.96 3.92
C ASN A 457 4.71 -9.30 4.34
N ILE A 458 5.43 -10.43 4.20
CA ILE A 458 4.95 -11.74 4.68
C ILE A 458 4.72 -11.69 6.19
N LYS A 459 5.68 -11.13 6.95
CA LYS A 459 5.53 -10.97 8.40
C LYS A 459 4.31 -10.11 8.76
N LEU A 460 4.01 -9.05 8.00
CA LEU A 460 2.82 -8.23 8.20
C LEU A 460 1.53 -9.02 7.98
N TRP A 461 1.48 -9.85 6.93
CA TRP A 461 0.35 -10.75 6.66
C TRP A 461 0.16 -11.79 7.77
N LEU A 462 1.25 -12.38 8.26
CA LEU A 462 1.21 -13.32 9.38
C LEU A 462 0.81 -12.63 10.70
N GLU A 463 1.29 -11.42 10.99
CA GLU A 463 0.85 -10.61 12.14
C GLU A 463 -0.65 -10.33 12.06
N LYS A 464 -1.15 -9.95 10.88
CA LYS A 464 -2.59 -9.74 10.66
C LYS A 464 -3.39 -11.02 10.83
N PHE A 465 -2.95 -12.13 10.25
CA PHE A 465 -3.57 -13.44 10.43
C PHE A 465 -3.63 -13.83 11.92
N PHE A 466 -2.53 -13.73 12.67
CA PHE A 466 -2.53 -14.03 14.10
C PHE A 466 -3.48 -13.13 14.89
N HIS A 467 -3.55 -11.85 14.50
CA HIS A 467 -4.50 -10.92 15.10
C HIS A 467 -5.95 -11.31 14.87
N GLU A 468 -6.30 -11.85 13.69
CA GLU A 468 -7.66 -12.30 13.41
C GLU A 468 -7.94 -13.68 14.01
N TYR A 469 -6.99 -14.61 13.90
CA TYR A 469 -7.14 -16.01 14.28
C TYR A 469 -7.19 -16.20 15.79
N PHE A 470 -6.18 -15.70 16.53
CA PHE A 470 -6.11 -15.91 17.99
C PHE A 470 -7.11 -15.08 18.77
N ASN A 471 -7.61 -13.98 18.20
CA ASN A 471 -8.66 -13.19 18.84
C ASN A 471 -10.07 -13.73 18.57
N GLN A 472 -10.26 -14.66 17.63
CA GLN A 472 -11.55 -15.30 17.34
C GLN A 472 -11.78 -16.60 18.14
N GLN A 473 -10.71 -17.21 18.65
CA GLN A 473 -10.75 -18.35 19.58
C GLN A 473 -11.04 -17.88 21.00
#